data_AF-A0A951DKB5-F1
#
_entry.id   AF-A0A951DKB5-F1
#
_cell.length_a   1.000
_cell.length_b   1.000
_cell.length_c   1.000
_cell.angle_alpha   90.00
_cell.angle_beta   90.00
_cell.angle_gamma   90.00
#
_symmetry.space_group_name_H-M   'P 1'
#
loop_
_entity.id
_entity.type
_entity.pdbx_description
1 polymer ?
#
loop_
_entity_poly.entity_id
_entity_poly.type
_entity_poly.pdbx_seq_one_letter_code
_entity_poly.pdbx_strand_id
1 'polypeptide(L)'
;MPEGAIGLAMDNRMADLWWGRVPGRAARLSSGLGTVFSDGAYLEAMPQVAALAPLLALLLGFIAGWRHPLAVDLFTTSVAVMVLALVVGTLSAAVGAWLVIGYAVGDIVLGLRDAVFLGGFTNSGKTWAALILCDIVFALLVVLIPLTARVLANEVGARWLAARGQAPVVAIAAVASGLLVFAWTQAALVLTRPYFTWHGLAPNQASIDALHTAAWALPLVAAGAALLREWLEQRYAARMPPRPPLPAAARSHRAAQPLGIALRVLLAVFILAGLMDTWVDAVIVAVAMAVLLALREPALRRLGGRTAFVMRVPVLPRLIAGSVVSAIIAIILVAALGTSSVVRPVVISTIVSLVVFTLLLPDHVLAGSEEYRPATA
;
A
#
# COMPACT_ATOMS: atom_id res chain seq x y z
N MET A 1 42.68 21.26 -0.36
CA MET A 1 41.26 21.32 0.07
C MET A 1 41.11 20.39 1.26
N PRO A 2 40.45 20.82 2.35
CA PRO A 2 40.25 19.94 3.50
C PRO A 2 39.37 18.75 3.09
N GLU A 3 39.78 17.53 3.42
CA GLU A 3 39.12 16.27 3.03
C GLU A 3 37.62 16.25 3.40
N GLY A 4 37.21 16.98 4.44
CA GLY A 4 35.80 17.11 4.84
C GLY A 4 34.89 17.84 3.83
N ALA A 5 35.44 18.71 2.96
CA ALA A 5 34.63 19.45 1.99
C ALA A 5 34.13 18.56 0.84
N ILE A 6 34.90 17.54 0.47
CA ILE A 6 34.53 16.61 -0.63
C ILE A 6 33.40 15.69 -0.18
N GLY A 7 33.46 15.15 1.04
CA GLY A 7 32.42 14.28 1.59
C GLY A 7 31.05 14.97 1.68
N LEU A 8 31.02 16.19 2.26
CA LEU A 8 29.79 16.97 2.39
C LEU A 8 29.15 17.31 1.03
N ALA A 9 29.96 17.58 0.00
CA ALA A 9 29.45 17.86 -1.34
C ALA A 9 28.83 16.62 -2.01
N MET A 10 29.37 15.42 -1.76
CA MET A 10 28.84 14.17 -2.32
C MET A 10 27.53 13.76 -1.64
N ASP A 11 27.47 13.84 -0.31
CA ASP A 11 26.28 13.54 0.49
C ASP A 11 25.08 14.39 0.04
N ASN A 12 25.31 15.69 -0.18
CA ASN A 12 24.27 16.61 -0.64
C ASN A 12 23.75 16.27 -2.05
N ARG A 13 24.60 15.77 -2.95
CA ARG A 13 24.18 15.36 -4.31
C ARG A 13 23.33 14.09 -4.28
N MET A 14 23.68 13.13 -3.44
CA MET A 14 22.91 11.90 -3.28
C MET A 14 21.56 12.17 -2.61
N ALA A 15 21.53 13.02 -1.59
CA ALA A 15 20.29 13.47 -0.97
C ALA A 15 19.38 14.19 -1.98
N ASP A 16 19.91 15.12 -2.79
CA ASP A 16 19.16 15.79 -3.86
C ASP A 16 18.60 14.81 -4.91
N LEU A 17 19.37 13.78 -5.26
CA LEU A 17 18.92 12.74 -6.18
C LEU A 17 17.68 12.01 -5.62
N TRP A 18 17.77 11.48 -4.41
CA TRP A 18 16.72 10.64 -3.81
C TRP A 18 15.48 11.42 -3.40
N TRP A 19 15.65 12.64 -2.90
CA TRP A 19 14.55 13.39 -2.29
C TRP A 19 14.04 14.54 -3.16
N GLY A 20 14.82 14.99 -4.15
CA GLY A 20 14.40 15.99 -5.13
C GLY A 20 14.06 15.40 -6.49
N ARG A 21 15.03 14.74 -7.14
CA ARG A 21 14.90 14.33 -8.56
C ARG A 21 14.05 13.09 -8.76
N VAL A 22 14.23 12.06 -7.92
CA VAL A 22 13.47 10.82 -8.02
C VAL A 22 11.96 11.07 -7.82
N PRO A 23 11.49 11.78 -6.79
CA PRO A 23 10.08 12.07 -6.61
C PRO A 23 9.53 12.93 -7.75
N GLY A 24 10.29 13.91 -8.23
CA GLY A 24 9.90 14.75 -9.37
C GLY A 24 9.74 13.96 -10.68
N ARG A 25 10.59 12.97 -10.94
CA ARG A 25 10.44 12.06 -12.09
C ARG A 25 9.29 11.07 -11.89
N ALA A 26 9.17 10.51 -10.69
CA ALA A 26 8.10 9.59 -10.33
C ALA A 26 6.72 10.24 -10.46
N ALA A 27 6.57 11.49 -10.01
CA ALA A 27 5.34 12.28 -10.13
C ALA A 27 4.89 12.49 -11.58
N ARG A 28 5.83 12.49 -12.55
CA ARG A 28 5.49 12.58 -13.99
C ARG A 28 4.89 11.30 -14.54
N LEU A 29 5.24 10.15 -13.95
CA LEU A 29 4.66 8.85 -14.32
C LEU A 29 3.31 8.62 -13.62
N SER A 30 3.26 8.93 -12.33
CA SER A 30 2.05 8.83 -11.51
C SER A 30 2.20 9.72 -10.28
N SER A 31 1.17 10.52 -9.97
CA SER A 31 1.15 11.35 -8.75
C SER A 31 1.38 10.50 -7.49
N GLY A 32 0.80 9.30 -7.42
CA GLY A 32 0.97 8.38 -6.30
C GLY A 32 2.42 7.94 -6.10
N LEU A 33 3.17 7.69 -7.18
CA LEU A 33 4.61 7.40 -7.05
C LEU A 33 5.39 8.61 -6.56
N GLY A 34 5.03 9.82 -7.01
CA GLY A 34 5.57 11.07 -6.47
C GLY A 34 5.36 11.17 -4.96
N THR A 35 4.13 10.91 -4.49
CA THR A 35 3.79 10.88 -3.05
C THR A 35 4.63 9.86 -2.30
N VAL A 36 4.71 8.61 -2.79
CA VAL A 36 5.51 7.54 -2.20
C VAL A 36 6.97 7.96 -2.03
N PHE A 37 7.62 8.41 -3.10
CA PHE A 37 9.05 8.75 -3.05
C PHE A 37 9.34 10.07 -2.34
N SER A 38 8.35 10.95 -2.17
CA SER A 38 8.49 12.18 -1.38
C SER A 38 8.34 11.97 0.14
N ASP A 39 7.84 10.80 0.55
CA ASP A 39 7.54 10.47 1.94
C ASP A 39 8.79 10.12 2.77
N GLY A 40 8.91 10.68 3.98
CA GLY A 40 10.13 10.59 4.79
C GLY A 40 11.00 11.84 4.72
N ALA A 41 10.39 12.98 4.38
CA ALA A 41 11.04 14.28 4.20
C ALA A 41 11.99 14.71 5.31
N TYR A 42 11.64 14.36 6.55
CA TYR A 42 12.40 14.68 7.72
C TYR A 42 13.83 14.11 7.69
N LEU A 43 14.09 13.08 6.87
CA LEU A 43 15.42 12.52 6.69
C LEU A 43 16.38 13.51 6.02
N GLU A 44 15.88 14.51 5.25
CA GLU A 44 16.73 15.57 4.69
C GLU A 44 17.42 16.42 5.76
N ALA A 45 16.88 16.46 6.98
CA ALA A 45 17.55 17.10 8.13
C ALA A 45 18.81 16.34 8.60
N MET A 46 19.04 15.13 8.08
CA MET A 46 20.16 14.24 8.36
C MET A 46 20.80 13.79 7.03
N PRO A 47 21.66 14.63 6.39
CA PRO A 47 22.13 14.41 5.02
C PRO A 47 22.75 13.03 4.77
N GLN A 48 23.51 12.51 5.73
CA GLN A 48 24.13 11.18 5.66
C GLN A 48 23.06 10.06 5.62
N VAL A 49 22.02 10.17 6.44
CA VAL A 49 20.91 9.21 6.46
C VAL A 49 20.08 9.34 5.18
N ALA A 50 19.80 10.56 4.75
CA ALA A 50 19.09 10.82 3.49
C ALA A 50 19.79 10.23 2.26
N ALA A 51 21.13 10.27 2.23
CA ALA A 51 21.94 9.72 1.14
C ALA A 51 22.02 8.19 1.18
N LEU A 52 22.21 7.60 2.37
CA LEU A 52 22.49 6.17 2.52
C LEU A 52 21.23 5.31 2.70
N ALA A 53 20.16 5.82 3.31
CA ALA A 53 19.00 5.00 3.66
C ALA A 53 18.34 4.30 2.46
N PRO A 54 18.08 4.95 1.30
CA PRO A 54 17.56 4.26 0.12
C PRO A 54 18.45 3.13 -0.38
N LEU A 55 19.78 3.34 -0.39
CA LEU A 55 20.75 2.36 -0.86
C LEU A 55 20.84 1.16 0.09
N LEU A 56 20.92 1.42 1.40
CA LEU A 56 20.93 0.37 2.41
C LEU A 56 19.62 -0.42 2.41
N ALA A 57 18.48 0.25 2.25
CA ALA A 57 17.18 -0.40 2.13
C ALA A 57 17.10 -1.28 0.88
N LEU A 58 17.55 -0.79 -0.28
CA LEU A 58 17.62 -1.56 -1.51
C LEU A 58 18.51 -2.80 -1.36
N LEU A 59 19.71 -2.64 -0.79
CA LEU A 59 20.65 -3.75 -0.58
C LEU A 59 20.10 -4.77 0.42
N LEU A 60 19.55 -4.31 1.54
CA LEU A 60 18.93 -5.16 2.55
C LEU A 60 17.75 -5.93 1.98
N GLY A 61 16.88 -5.25 1.23
CA GLY A 61 15.77 -5.87 0.50
C GLY A 61 16.28 -6.93 -0.45
N PHE A 62 17.28 -6.62 -1.27
CA PHE A 62 17.88 -7.56 -2.22
C PHE A 62 18.46 -8.80 -1.54
N ILE A 63 19.19 -8.63 -0.44
CA ILE A 63 19.72 -9.76 0.34
C ILE A 63 18.58 -10.59 0.92
N ALA A 64 17.53 -9.94 1.44
CA ALA A 64 16.38 -10.64 2.01
C ALA A 64 15.58 -11.42 0.94
N GLY A 65 15.38 -10.85 -0.25
CA GLY A 65 14.72 -11.52 -1.38
C GLY A 65 15.57 -12.63 -1.97
N TRP A 66 16.88 -12.44 -2.06
CA TRP A 66 17.78 -13.46 -2.59
C TRP A 66 17.91 -14.67 -1.64
N ARG A 67 18.25 -14.40 -0.37
CA ARG A 67 18.60 -15.45 0.60
C ARG A 67 17.38 -16.08 1.27
N HIS A 68 16.22 -15.42 1.23
CA HIS A 68 15.06 -15.75 2.05
C HIS A 68 15.48 -16.08 3.49
N PRO A 69 16.18 -15.18 4.20
CA PRO A 69 16.72 -15.50 5.52
C PRO A 69 15.56 -15.83 6.46
N LEU A 70 15.59 -17.06 7.01
CA LEU A 70 14.55 -17.62 7.87
C LEU A 70 13.20 -17.85 7.17
N ALA A 71 13.14 -17.68 5.85
CA ALA A 71 11.96 -17.93 5.04
C ALA A 71 12.18 -19.16 4.17
N VAL A 72 11.17 -20.03 4.09
CA VAL A 72 11.23 -21.23 3.25
C VAL A 72 10.73 -20.91 1.85
N ASP A 73 9.61 -20.19 1.75
CA ASP A 73 8.93 -19.96 0.46
C ASP A 73 8.67 -18.47 0.17
N LEU A 74 8.15 -17.74 1.15
CA LEU A 74 7.66 -16.36 0.99
C LEU A 74 8.04 -15.50 2.19
N PHE A 75 8.06 -14.17 2.02
CA PHE A 75 8.30 -13.24 3.12
C PHE A 75 7.37 -13.44 4.34
N THR A 76 6.16 -13.99 4.12
CA THR A 76 5.19 -14.30 5.19
C THR A 76 5.65 -15.39 6.16
N THR A 77 6.62 -16.21 5.77
CA THR A 77 7.24 -17.21 6.67
C THR A 77 8.21 -16.61 7.67
N SER A 78 8.71 -15.38 7.43
CA SER A 78 9.69 -14.73 8.29
C SER A 78 9.12 -13.48 8.95
N VAL A 79 8.64 -13.64 10.19
CA VAL A 79 8.11 -12.55 11.01
C VAL A 79 9.16 -11.44 11.19
N ALA A 80 10.43 -11.80 11.32
CA ALA A 80 11.52 -10.84 11.46
C ALA A 80 11.66 -9.93 10.22
N VAL A 81 11.57 -10.50 9.01
CA VAL A 81 11.60 -9.74 7.76
C VAL A 81 10.38 -8.82 7.66
N MET A 82 9.18 -9.31 8.01
CA MET A 82 7.96 -8.50 8.03
C MET A 82 8.06 -7.34 9.02
N VAL A 83 8.54 -7.57 10.25
CA VAL A 83 8.73 -6.54 11.27
C VAL A 83 9.72 -5.48 10.79
N LEU A 84 10.87 -5.90 10.27
CA LEU A 84 11.90 -4.99 9.77
C LEU A 84 11.37 -4.11 8.63
N ALA A 85 10.75 -4.74 7.62
CA ALA A 85 10.22 -4.03 6.48
C ALA A 85 9.07 -3.09 6.86
N LEU A 86 8.19 -3.51 7.77
CA LEU A 86 7.10 -2.70 8.30
C LEU A 86 7.63 -1.48 9.06
N VAL A 87 8.65 -1.63 9.91
CA VAL A 87 9.27 -0.50 10.61
C VAL A 87 9.89 0.47 9.61
N VAL A 88 10.69 -0.03 8.65
CA VAL A 88 11.34 0.81 7.63
C VAL A 88 10.31 1.57 6.80
N GLY A 89 9.28 0.87 6.31
CA GLY A 89 8.21 1.45 5.49
C GLY A 89 7.34 2.44 6.24
N THR A 90 7.05 2.18 7.52
CA THR A 90 6.31 3.12 8.36
C THR A 90 7.13 4.37 8.64
N LEU A 91 8.44 4.25 8.89
CA LEU A 91 9.33 5.39 9.08
C LEU A 91 9.49 6.24 7.81
N SER A 92 9.54 5.63 6.63
CA SER A 92 9.52 6.33 5.33
C SER A 92 9.04 5.38 4.24
N ALA A 93 7.93 5.73 3.60
CA ALA A 93 7.39 4.94 2.50
C ALA A 93 8.34 4.94 1.29
N ALA A 94 9.14 6.00 1.09
CA ALA A 94 10.16 6.05 0.06
C ALA A 94 11.27 5.01 0.32
N VAL A 95 11.80 4.96 1.56
CA VAL A 95 12.81 3.97 1.95
C VAL A 95 12.24 2.55 1.92
N GLY A 96 10.99 2.37 2.39
CA GLY A 96 10.25 1.12 2.26
C GLY A 96 10.06 0.67 0.80
N ALA A 97 9.78 1.59 -0.12
CA ALA A 97 9.65 1.27 -1.54
C ALA A 97 10.98 0.76 -2.14
N TRP A 98 12.12 1.37 -1.78
CA TRP A 98 13.43 0.87 -2.18
C TRP A 98 13.72 -0.52 -1.59
N LEU A 99 13.33 -0.78 -0.35
CA LEU A 99 13.42 -2.11 0.26
C LEU A 99 12.62 -3.14 -0.53
N VAL A 100 11.36 -2.83 -0.87
CA VAL A 100 10.49 -3.73 -1.65
C VAL A 100 11.05 -3.96 -3.06
N ILE A 101 11.54 -2.92 -3.74
CA ILE A 101 12.18 -3.06 -5.06
C ILE A 101 13.40 -3.98 -4.96
N GLY A 102 14.24 -3.79 -3.94
CA GLY A 102 15.37 -4.65 -3.67
C GLY A 102 14.94 -6.10 -3.48
N TYR A 103 13.95 -6.32 -2.61
CA TYR A 103 13.36 -7.63 -2.33
C TYR A 103 12.87 -8.32 -3.59
N ALA A 104 12.02 -7.65 -4.37
CA ALA A 104 11.46 -8.18 -5.61
C ALA A 104 12.56 -8.56 -6.62
N VAL A 105 13.59 -7.71 -6.78
CA VAL A 105 14.71 -8.02 -7.69
C VAL A 105 15.53 -9.21 -7.18
N GLY A 106 15.82 -9.26 -5.87
CA GLY A 106 16.55 -10.37 -5.27
C GLY A 106 15.82 -11.70 -5.39
N ASP A 107 14.52 -11.70 -5.09
CA ASP A 107 13.64 -12.86 -5.19
C ASP A 107 13.52 -13.33 -6.65
N ILE A 108 13.12 -12.45 -7.58
CA ILE A 108 12.90 -12.83 -8.97
C ILE A 108 14.19 -13.33 -9.66
N VAL A 109 15.33 -12.66 -9.44
CA VAL A 109 16.57 -12.93 -10.19
C VAL A 109 17.40 -14.05 -9.58
N LEU A 110 17.54 -14.08 -8.26
CA LEU A 110 18.46 -14.97 -7.56
C LEU A 110 17.80 -15.88 -6.52
N GLY A 111 16.50 -15.73 -6.27
CA GLY A 111 15.76 -16.52 -5.30
C GLY A 111 15.99 -18.01 -5.54
N LEU A 112 16.46 -18.70 -4.50
CA LEU A 112 16.61 -20.16 -4.52
C LEU A 112 15.23 -20.78 -4.50
N ARG A 113 14.86 -21.51 -5.56
CA ARG A 113 13.54 -22.14 -5.66
C ARG A 113 13.65 -23.63 -5.91
N ASP A 114 12.67 -24.36 -5.40
CA ASP A 114 12.52 -25.77 -5.68
C ASP A 114 12.28 -26.02 -7.17
N ALA A 115 12.66 -27.23 -7.62
CA ALA A 115 12.55 -27.64 -9.02
C ALA A 115 11.12 -27.52 -9.58
N VAL A 116 10.09 -27.60 -8.73
CA VAL A 116 8.67 -27.42 -9.08
C VAL A 116 8.40 -26.03 -9.67
N PHE A 117 9.13 -25.01 -9.22
CA PHE A 117 9.01 -23.62 -9.68
C PHE A 117 9.98 -23.26 -10.83
N LEU A 118 10.97 -24.11 -11.11
CA LEU A 118 12.01 -23.89 -12.13
C LEU A 118 11.76 -24.65 -13.45
N GLY A 119 10.56 -25.20 -13.65
CA GLY A 119 10.21 -25.97 -14.86
C GLY A 119 10.23 -25.15 -16.17
N GLY A 120 9.77 -25.76 -17.28
CA GLY A 120 9.78 -25.13 -18.62
C GLY A 120 9.08 -23.77 -18.70
N PHE A 121 9.20 -23.07 -19.84
CA PHE A 121 8.76 -21.67 -20.03
C PHE A 121 7.36 -21.33 -19.48
N THR A 122 6.40 -22.25 -19.62
CA THR A 122 5.03 -22.10 -19.09
C THR A 122 4.98 -22.09 -17.56
N ASN A 123 5.83 -22.86 -16.88
CA ASN A 123 5.94 -22.88 -15.43
C ASN A 123 6.67 -21.63 -14.94
N SER A 124 7.75 -21.22 -15.62
CA SER A 124 8.47 -19.99 -15.28
C SER A 124 7.55 -18.76 -15.33
N GLY A 125 6.68 -18.64 -16.34
CA GLY A 125 5.73 -17.53 -16.44
C GLY A 125 4.72 -17.48 -15.28
N LYS A 126 4.19 -18.63 -14.86
CA LYS A 126 3.30 -18.73 -13.69
C LYS A 126 4.01 -18.34 -12.40
N THR A 127 5.23 -18.84 -12.22
CA THR A 127 6.07 -18.52 -11.07
C THR A 127 6.32 -17.01 -11.00
N TRP A 128 6.75 -16.38 -12.10
CA TRP A 128 7.02 -14.94 -12.15
C TRP A 128 5.78 -14.11 -11.84
N ALA A 129 4.63 -14.47 -12.41
CA ALA A 129 3.38 -13.80 -12.11
C ALA A 129 3.02 -13.91 -10.62
N ALA A 130 3.14 -15.11 -10.03
CA ALA A 130 2.84 -15.31 -8.62
C ALA A 130 3.76 -14.51 -7.69
N LEU A 131 5.03 -14.39 -8.04
CA LEU A 131 6.01 -13.63 -7.25
C LEU A 131 5.76 -12.14 -7.32
N ILE A 132 5.52 -11.62 -8.54
CA ILE A 132 5.11 -10.22 -8.71
C ILE A 132 3.87 -9.92 -7.87
N LEU A 133 2.92 -10.86 -7.81
CA LEU A 133 1.77 -10.71 -6.93
C LEU A 133 2.18 -10.67 -5.45
N CYS A 134 2.99 -11.60 -4.97
CA CYS A 134 3.50 -11.61 -3.60
C CYS A 134 4.26 -10.32 -3.25
N ASP A 135 5.09 -9.81 -4.17
CA ASP A 135 5.81 -8.55 -4.03
C ASP A 135 4.85 -7.36 -3.94
N ILE A 136 3.77 -7.36 -4.71
CA ILE A 136 2.70 -6.35 -4.59
C ILE A 136 2.06 -6.44 -3.21
N VAL A 137 1.73 -7.64 -2.71
CA VAL A 137 1.16 -7.84 -1.37
C VAL A 137 2.12 -7.35 -0.28
N PHE A 138 3.43 -7.56 -0.46
CA PHE A 138 4.47 -7.01 0.42
C PHE A 138 4.55 -5.48 0.33
N ALA A 139 4.46 -4.91 -0.88
CA ALA A 139 4.40 -3.47 -1.10
C ALA A 139 3.17 -2.83 -0.42
N LEU A 140 2.03 -3.53 -0.37
CA LEU A 140 0.86 -3.06 0.37
C LEU A 140 1.20 -2.87 1.85
N LEU A 141 1.86 -3.85 2.49
CA LEU A 141 2.29 -3.78 3.89
C LEU A 141 3.27 -2.63 4.14
N VAL A 142 4.32 -2.57 3.32
CA VAL A 142 5.49 -1.72 3.57
C VAL A 142 5.27 -0.28 3.12
N VAL A 143 4.50 -0.06 2.05
CA VAL A 143 4.39 1.26 1.40
C VAL A 143 2.97 1.81 1.51
N LEU A 144 1.97 1.03 1.09
CA LEU A 144 0.62 1.59 0.94
C LEU A 144 -0.09 1.81 2.27
N ILE A 145 0.02 0.87 3.22
CA ILE A 145 -0.59 0.98 4.54
C ILE A 145 -0.11 2.22 5.31
N PRO A 146 1.20 2.48 5.50
CA PRO A 146 1.64 3.65 6.26
C PRO A 146 1.25 4.97 5.60
N LEU A 147 1.29 5.06 4.27
CA LEU A 147 0.80 6.23 3.54
C LEU A 147 -0.70 6.45 3.76
N THR A 148 -1.50 5.39 3.64
CA THR A 148 -2.96 5.45 3.81
C THR A 148 -3.31 5.86 5.24
N ALA A 149 -2.65 5.28 6.24
CA ALA A 149 -2.87 5.61 7.65
C ALA A 149 -2.61 7.09 7.92
N ARG A 150 -1.52 7.65 7.37
CA ARG A 150 -1.16 9.07 7.53
C ARG A 150 -2.15 9.99 6.82
N VAL A 151 -2.61 9.64 5.61
CA VAL A 151 -3.65 10.41 4.89
C VAL A 151 -4.93 10.43 5.72
N LEU A 152 -5.37 9.28 6.25
CA LEU A 152 -6.55 9.19 7.11
C LEU A 152 -6.41 10.04 8.37
N ALA A 153 -5.25 9.97 9.04
CA ALA A 153 -4.98 10.76 10.24
C ALA A 153 -5.01 12.26 9.97
N ASN A 154 -4.36 12.70 8.90
CA ASN A 154 -4.33 14.11 8.51
C ASN A 154 -5.72 14.62 8.13
N GLU A 155 -6.54 13.83 7.43
CA GLU A 155 -7.90 14.22 7.07
C GLU A 155 -8.79 14.37 8.31
N VAL A 156 -8.76 13.37 9.22
CA VAL A 156 -9.54 13.44 10.46
C VAL A 156 -9.02 14.57 11.35
N GLY A 157 -7.70 14.72 11.44
CA GLY A 157 -7.02 15.77 12.16
C GLY A 157 -7.45 17.18 11.74
N ALA A 158 -7.31 17.47 10.45
CA ALA A 158 -7.66 18.76 9.86
C ALA A 158 -9.14 19.12 10.05
N ARG A 159 -10.04 18.14 10.00
CA ARG A 159 -11.49 18.39 10.08
C ARG A 159 -12.03 18.46 11.50
N TRP A 160 -11.59 17.57 12.39
CA TRP A 160 -12.22 17.36 13.70
C TRP A 160 -11.36 17.81 14.87
N LEU A 161 -10.04 17.89 14.67
CA LEU A 161 -9.08 18.04 15.75
C LEU A 161 -8.16 19.23 15.54
N ALA A 162 -8.45 20.13 14.59
CA ALA A 162 -7.63 21.30 14.30
C ALA A 162 -7.36 22.15 15.57
N ALA A 163 -8.32 22.23 16.49
CA ALA A 163 -8.20 22.95 17.75
C ALA A 163 -7.46 22.19 18.87
N ARG A 164 -7.19 20.89 18.70
CA ARG A 164 -6.65 20.00 19.75
C ARG A 164 -5.15 19.68 19.60
N GLY A 165 -4.46 20.39 18.70
CA GLY A 165 -3.03 20.20 18.44
C GLY A 165 -2.72 18.91 17.67
N GLN A 166 -1.45 18.50 17.65
CA GLN A 166 -0.97 17.37 16.85
C GLN A 166 -1.15 16.01 17.53
N ALA A 167 -1.19 15.95 18.87
CA ALA A 167 -1.29 14.70 19.62
C ALA A 167 -2.42 13.75 19.16
N PRO A 168 -3.67 14.20 18.91
CA PRO A 168 -4.72 13.30 18.46
C PRO A 168 -4.55 12.84 17.00
N VAL A 169 -3.86 13.61 16.16
CA VAL A 169 -3.50 13.19 14.78
C VAL A 169 -2.51 12.04 14.83
N VAL A 170 -1.47 12.16 15.66
CA VAL A 170 -0.47 11.12 15.91
C VAL A 170 -1.13 9.83 16.43
N ALA A 171 -2.05 9.95 17.39
CA ALA A 171 -2.78 8.81 17.92
C ALA A 171 -3.64 8.13 16.84
N ILE A 172 -4.33 8.89 16.00
CA ILE A 172 -5.12 8.33 14.88
C ILE A 172 -4.21 7.65 13.86
N ALA A 173 -3.06 8.22 13.52
CA ALA A 173 -2.10 7.62 12.59
C ALA A 173 -1.61 6.26 13.11
N ALA A 174 -1.28 6.17 14.40
CA ALA A 174 -0.86 4.92 15.03
C ALA A 174 -1.98 3.87 15.04
N VAL A 175 -3.20 4.25 15.42
CA VAL A 175 -4.36 3.34 15.43
C VAL A 175 -4.70 2.88 14.01
N ALA A 176 -4.75 3.80 13.04
CA ALA A 176 -5.03 3.49 11.64
C ALA A 176 -3.97 2.55 11.06
N SER A 177 -2.68 2.78 11.36
CA SER A 177 -1.59 1.89 10.92
C SER A 177 -1.76 0.49 11.50
N GLY A 178 -2.02 0.37 12.80
CA GLY A 178 -2.25 -0.93 13.45
C GLY A 178 -3.45 -1.67 12.88
N LEU A 179 -4.59 -0.99 12.71
CA LEU A 179 -5.81 -1.61 12.16
C LEU A 179 -5.64 -2.04 10.69
N LEU A 180 -4.98 -1.24 9.86
CA LEU A 180 -4.72 -1.59 8.47
C LEU A 180 -3.74 -2.76 8.35
N VAL A 181 -2.69 -2.81 9.19
CA VAL A 181 -1.78 -3.97 9.24
C VAL A 181 -2.52 -5.21 9.73
N PHE A 182 -3.40 -5.09 10.72
CA PHE A 182 -4.23 -6.23 11.16
C PHE A 182 -5.13 -6.73 10.03
N ALA A 183 -5.80 -5.83 9.31
CA ALA A 183 -6.61 -6.22 8.15
C ALA A 183 -5.74 -6.89 7.08
N TRP A 184 -4.52 -6.40 6.87
CA TRP A 184 -3.56 -6.99 5.94
C TRP A 184 -3.11 -8.39 6.39
N THR A 185 -2.87 -8.67 7.67
CA THR A 185 -2.49 -10.02 8.11
C THR A 185 -3.58 -11.04 7.82
N GLN A 186 -4.85 -10.65 7.90
CA GLN A 186 -5.98 -11.51 7.53
C GLN A 186 -6.07 -11.69 6.00
N ALA A 187 -5.87 -10.61 5.24
CA ALA A 187 -5.94 -10.64 3.79
C ALA A 187 -4.75 -11.38 3.15
N ALA A 188 -3.54 -11.23 3.68
CA ALA A 188 -2.31 -11.72 3.07
C ALA A 188 -2.33 -13.24 2.84
N LEU A 189 -2.88 -14.03 3.77
CA LEU A 189 -3.05 -15.49 3.58
C LEU A 189 -3.82 -15.83 2.31
N VAL A 190 -4.86 -15.04 2.02
CA VAL A 190 -5.69 -15.19 0.84
C VAL A 190 -4.97 -14.65 -0.40
N LEU A 191 -4.34 -13.48 -0.29
CA LEU A 191 -3.69 -12.80 -1.41
C LEU A 191 -2.42 -13.51 -1.89
N THR A 192 -1.71 -14.24 -1.03
CA THR A 192 -0.54 -15.03 -1.41
C THR A 192 -0.89 -16.44 -1.89
N ARG A 193 -2.16 -16.86 -1.79
CA ARG A 193 -2.61 -18.20 -2.22
C ARG A 193 -2.27 -18.56 -3.67
N PRO A 194 -2.37 -17.66 -4.67
CA PRO A 194 -1.95 -17.91 -6.06
C PRO A 194 -0.57 -18.55 -6.20
N TYR A 195 0.36 -18.18 -5.31
CA TYR A 195 1.71 -18.74 -5.31
C TYR A 195 1.72 -20.26 -5.22
N PHE A 196 0.87 -20.82 -4.37
CA PHE A 196 0.77 -22.27 -4.20
C PHE A 196 -0.19 -22.88 -5.22
N THR A 197 -1.39 -22.30 -5.38
CA THR A 197 -2.46 -22.93 -6.17
C THR A 197 -2.17 -22.98 -7.66
N TRP A 198 -1.46 -22.00 -8.23
CA TRP A 198 -1.09 -22.04 -9.66
C TRP A 198 -0.07 -23.13 -10.00
N HIS A 199 0.61 -23.66 -8.97
CA HIS A 199 1.55 -24.78 -9.08
C HIS A 199 0.94 -26.10 -8.59
N GLY A 200 -0.36 -26.13 -8.26
CA GLY A 200 -1.03 -27.32 -7.74
C GLY A 200 -0.60 -27.71 -6.33
N LEU A 201 -0.01 -26.78 -5.57
CA LEU A 201 0.45 -26.99 -4.21
C LEU A 201 -0.58 -26.49 -3.20
N ALA A 202 -0.62 -27.14 -2.04
CA ALA A 202 -1.31 -26.60 -0.88
C ALA A 202 -0.47 -25.49 -0.24
N PRO A 203 -1.08 -24.45 0.39
CA PRO A 203 -0.34 -23.47 1.17
C PRO A 203 0.51 -24.15 2.25
N ASN A 204 1.75 -23.71 2.41
CA ASN A 204 2.63 -24.22 3.45
C ASN A 204 2.09 -23.84 4.84
N GLN A 205 1.89 -24.84 5.71
CA GLN A 205 1.43 -24.64 7.08
C GLN A 205 2.32 -23.66 7.86
N ALA A 206 3.64 -23.70 7.64
CA ALA A 206 4.56 -22.78 8.29
C ALA A 206 4.29 -21.30 7.93
N SER A 207 3.84 -21.02 6.70
CA SER A 207 3.44 -19.66 6.29
C SER A 207 2.18 -19.20 7.01
N ILE A 208 1.23 -20.12 7.20
CA ILE A 208 -0.03 -19.84 7.90
C ILE A 208 0.25 -19.59 9.39
N ASP A 209 1.03 -20.47 10.02
CA ASP A 209 1.33 -20.41 11.45
C ASP A 209 2.16 -19.16 11.80
N ALA A 210 3.16 -18.82 10.99
CA ALA A 210 3.98 -17.61 11.20
C ALA A 210 3.12 -16.34 11.17
N LEU A 211 2.21 -16.22 10.21
CA LEU A 211 1.37 -15.04 10.10
C LEU A 211 0.26 -15.02 11.17
N HIS A 212 -0.30 -16.17 11.53
CA HIS A 212 -1.30 -16.29 12.59
C HIS A 212 -0.72 -15.95 13.97
N THR A 213 0.48 -16.46 14.28
CA THR A 213 1.18 -16.14 15.54
C THR A 213 1.60 -14.67 15.62
N ALA A 214 1.98 -14.07 14.49
CA ALA A 214 2.36 -12.66 14.41
C ALA A 214 1.18 -11.70 14.21
N ALA A 215 -0.04 -12.22 14.05
CA ALA A 215 -1.22 -11.42 13.64
C ALA A 215 -1.52 -10.26 14.61
N TRP A 216 -1.21 -10.42 15.90
CA TRP A 216 -1.37 -9.38 16.92
C TRP A 216 -0.12 -8.50 17.09
N ALA A 217 1.08 -9.06 16.86
CA ALA A 217 2.34 -8.35 17.08
C ALA A 217 2.61 -7.31 15.97
N LEU A 218 2.37 -7.66 14.71
CA LEU A 218 2.60 -6.75 13.57
C LEU A 218 1.79 -5.44 13.68
N PRO A 219 0.50 -5.44 14.03
CA PRO A 219 -0.25 -4.21 14.31
C PRO A 219 0.37 -3.31 15.39
N LEU A 220 0.87 -3.90 16.48
CA LEU A 220 1.50 -3.15 17.57
C LEU A 220 2.82 -2.53 17.11
N VAL A 221 3.61 -3.28 16.33
CA VAL A 221 4.84 -2.77 15.71
C VAL A 221 4.52 -1.61 14.77
N ALA A 222 3.48 -1.72 13.93
CA ALA A 222 3.05 -0.64 13.04
C ALA A 222 2.67 0.62 13.81
N ALA A 223 1.86 0.47 14.87
CA ALA A 223 1.45 1.57 15.71
C ALA A 223 2.65 2.24 16.40
N GLY A 224 3.56 1.45 16.98
CA GLY A 224 4.79 1.97 17.59
C GLY A 224 5.71 2.69 16.60
N ALA A 225 5.90 2.13 15.40
CA ALA A 225 6.68 2.74 14.34
C ALA A 225 6.06 4.05 13.84
N ALA A 226 4.72 4.14 13.77
CA ALA A 226 4.02 5.36 13.42
C ALA A 226 4.22 6.46 14.48
N LEU A 227 4.15 6.11 15.78
CA LEU A 227 4.46 7.06 16.87
C LEU A 227 5.90 7.56 16.79
N LEU A 228 6.85 6.65 16.56
CA LEU A 228 8.27 7.00 16.41
C LEU A 228 8.48 7.92 15.22
N ARG A 229 7.83 7.62 14.09
CA ARG A 229 7.88 8.45 12.89
C ARG A 229 7.41 9.88 13.17
N GLU A 230 6.25 10.04 13.79
CA GLU A 230 5.68 11.36 14.11
C GLU A 230 6.58 12.14 15.07
N TRP A 231 7.19 11.47 16.05
CA TRP A 231 8.20 12.07 16.92
C TRP A 231 9.42 12.57 16.13
N LEU A 232 9.93 11.77 15.17
CA LEU A 232 11.04 12.18 14.30
C LEU A 232 10.66 13.38 13.42
N GLU A 233 9.48 13.36 12.81
CA GLU A 233 8.99 14.47 11.97
C GLU A 233 8.92 15.78 12.78
N GLN A 234 8.35 15.74 13.99
CA GLN A 234 8.30 16.89 14.89
C GLN A 234 9.69 17.36 15.31
N ARG A 235 10.58 16.43 15.66
CA ARG A 235 11.93 16.73 16.13
C ARG A 235 12.79 17.44 15.09
N TYR A 236 12.56 17.14 13.81
CA TYR A 236 13.35 17.63 12.68
C TYR A 236 12.61 18.66 11.81
N ALA A 237 11.37 19.01 12.12
CA ALA A 237 10.56 19.98 11.36
C ALA A 237 11.27 21.31 11.09
N ALA A 238 11.92 21.89 12.11
CA ALA A 238 12.62 23.18 11.98
C ALA A 238 13.87 23.15 11.09
N ARG A 239 14.38 21.97 10.75
CA ARG A 239 15.60 21.78 9.93
C ARG A 239 15.29 21.36 8.50
N MET A 240 14.02 21.15 8.15
CA MET A 240 13.64 20.72 6.81
C MET A 240 13.82 21.88 5.83
N PRO A 241 14.51 21.66 4.69
CA PRO A 241 14.58 22.67 3.65
C PRO A 241 13.18 22.90 3.05
N PRO A 242 12.87 24.13 2.59
CA PRO A 242 11.63 24.38 1.87
C PRO A 242 11.62 23.55 0.59
N ARG A 243 10.57 22.76 0.41
CA ARG A 243 10.44 21.88 -0.74
C ARG A 243 9.68 22.55 -1.86
N PRO A 244 10.18 22.47 -3.11
CA PRO A 244 9.37 22.85 -4.24
C PRO A 244 8.12 21.97 -4.28
N PRO A 245 6.96 22.53 -4.65
CA PRO A 245 5.77 21.72 -4.86
C PRO A 245 6.09 20.66 -5.92
N LEU A 246 5.60 19.43 -5.69
CA LEU A 246 5.71 18.39 -6.71
C LEU A 246 5.06 18.93 -7.99
N PRO A 247 5.67 18.70 -9.17
CA PRO A 247 5.06 19.14 -10.41
C PRO A 247 3.67 18.55 -10.46
N ALA A 248 2.65 19.42 -10.52
CA ALA A 248 1.28 18.99 -10.68
C ALA A 248 1.25 18.03 -11.86
N ALA A 249 0.86 16.78 -11.62
CA ALA A 249 0.79 15.78 -12.68
C ALA A 249 -0.03 16.42 -13.80
N ALA A 250 0.61 16.66 -14.95
CA ALA A 250 -0.01 17.38 -16.05
C ALA A 250 -1.35 16.71 -16.30
N ARG A 251 -2.44 17.47 -16.16
CA ARG A 251 -3.82 17.00 -16.07
C ARG A 251 -4.30 16.35 -17.38
N SER A 252 -3.60 15.34 -17.92
CA SER A 252 -4.04 14.49 -19.04
C SER A 252 -5.17 13.52 -18.62
N HIS A 253 -5.88 13.87 -17.54
CA HIS A 253 -6.93 13.09 -16.88
C HIS A 253 -8.03 12.60 -17.81
N ARG A 254 -8.29 13.23 -18.96
CA ARG A 254 -9.37 12.80 -19.86
C ARG A 254 -8.99 11.68 -20.83
N ALA A 255 -7.76 11.64 -21.33
CA ALA A 255 -7.36 10.62 -22.31
C ALA A 255 -6.89 9.31 -21.65
N ALA A 256 -6.37 9.38 -20.42
CA ALA A 256 -5.84 8.21 -19.69
C ALA A 256 -6.88 7.45 -18.84
N GLN A 257 -8.14 7.91 -18.78
CA GLN A 257 -9.19 7.32 -17.95
C GLN A 257 -9.49 5.83 -18.28
N PRO A 258 -9.71 5.41 -19.54
CA PRO A 258 -10.06 4.01 -19.81
C PRO A 258 -8.89 3.07 -19.54
N LEU A 259 -7.65 3.49 -19.87
CA LEU A 259 -6.45 2.71 -19.58
C LEU A 259 -6.22 2.56 -18.08
N GLY A 260 -6.43 3.65 -17.30
CA GLY A 260 -6.31 3.61 -15.85
C GLY A 260 -7.34 2.69 -15.20
N ILE A 261 -8.59 2.70 -15.69
CA ILE A 261 -9.63 1.76 -15.23
C ILE A 261 -9.21 0.33 -15.59
N ALA A 262 -8.82 0.07 -16.83
CA ALA A 262 -8.40 -1.26 -17.28
C ALA A 262 -7.24 -1.80 -16.43
N LEU A 263 -6.21 -0.98 -16.17
CA LEU A 263 -5.07 -1.38 -15.36
C LEU A 263 -5.47 -1.71 -13.91
N ARG A 264 -6.35 -0.91 -13.29
CA ARG A 264 -6.87 -1.16 -11.93
C ARG A 264 -7.70 -2.44 -11.86
N VAL A 265 -8.54 -2.68 -12.87
CA VAL A 265 -9.34 -3.90 -12.97
C VAL A 265 -8.44 -5.12 -13.13
N LEU A 266 -7.48 -5.06 -14.05
CA LEU A 266 -6.52 -6.14 -14.28
C LEU A 266 -5.72 -6.44 -13.01
N LEU A 267 -5.22 -5.40 -12.33
CA LEU A 267 -4.48 -5.56 -11.07
C LEU A 267 -5.36 -6.20 -9.98
N ALA A 268 -6.60 -5.75 -9.82
CA ALA A 268 -7.48 -6.30 -8.79
C ALA A 268 -7.91 -7.75 -9.10
N VAL A 269 -8.23 -8.06 -10.35
CA VAL A 269 -8.53 -9.43 -10.79
C VAL A 269 -7.31 -10.32 -10.60
N PHE A 270 -6.11 -9.82 -10.92
CA PHE A 270 -4.86 -10.52 -10.71
C PHE A 270 -4.60 -10.83 -9.24
N ILE A 271 -4.85 -9.86 -8.35
CA ILE A 271 -4.75 -10.05 -6.89
C ILE A 271 -5.78 -11.05 -6.37
N LEU A 272 -6.99 -11.04 -6.93
CA LEU A 272 -8.08 -11.93 -6.52
C LEU A 272 -8.07 -13.29 -7.24
N ALA A 273 -7.17 -13.51 -8.19
CA ALA A 273 -7.18 -14.69 -9.05
C ALA A 273 -7.03 -16.01 -8.26
N GLY A 274 -6.40 -15.98 -7.09
CA GLY A 274 -6.26 -17.16 -6.22
C GLY A 274 -7.52 -17.57 -5.48
N LEU A 275 -8.53 -16.70 -5.50
CA LEU A 275 -9.85 -17.00 -4.98
C LEU A 275 -10.79 -17.56 -6.04
N MET A 276 -10.39 -17.55 -7.31
CA MET A 276 -11.24 -17.91 -8.44
C MET A 276 -10.97 -19.35 -8.85
N ASP A 277 -12.02 -20.16 -8.90
CA ASP A 277 -11.90 -21.55 -9.34
C ASP A 277 -11.84 -21.65 -10.87
N THR A 278 -12.46 -20.68 -11.57
CA THR A 278 -12.56 -20.69 -13.04
C THR A 278 -12.21 -19.34 -13.66
N TRP A 279 -11.82 -19.36 -14.94
CA TRP A 279 -11.61 -18.13 -15.73
C TRP A 279 -12.91 -17.33 -15.90
N VAL A 280 -14.06 -17.98 -15.83
CA VAL A 280 -15.37 -17.33 -15.91
C VAL A 280 -15.57 -16.40 -14.72
N ASP A 281 -15.18 -16.84 -13.51
CA ASP A 281 -15.23 -15.99 -12.31
C ASP A 281 -14.35 -14.74 -12.49
N ALA A 282 -13.16 -14.89 -13.07
CA ALA A 282 -12.26 -13.77 -13.36
C ALA A 282 -12.87 -12.77 -14.33
N VAL A 283 -13.53 -13.23 -15.39
CA VAL A 283 -14.25 -12.37 -16.34
C VAL A 283 -15.41 -11.65 -15.65
N ILE A 284 -16.19 -12.34 -14.82
CA ILE A 284 -17.30 -11.73 -14.08
C ILE A 284 -16.80 -10.63 -13.14
N VAL A 285 -15.73 -10.90 -12.37
CA VAL A 285 -15.12 -9.89 -11.48
C VAL A 285 -14.57 -8.72 -12.30
N ALA A 286 -13.87 -8.99 -13.39
CA ALA A 286 -13.32 -7.95 -14.26
C ALA A 286 -14.41 -7.03 -14.79
N VAL A 287 -15.49 -7.59 -15.33
CA VAL A 287 -16.63 -6.82 -15.87
C VAL A 287 -17.32 -6.04 -14.75
N ALA A 288 -17.59 -6.67 -13.60
CA ALA A 288 -18.23 -5.99 -12.47
C ALA A 288 -17.39 -4.80 -11.98
N MET A 289 -16.08 -4.98 -11.82
CA MET A 289 -15.17 -3.91 -11.42
C MET A 289 -15.05 -2.81 -12.48
N ALA A 290 -14.97 -3.17 -13.76
CA ALA A 290 -14.91 -2.21 -14.86
C ALA A 290 -16.18 -1.36 -14.92
N VAL A 291 -17.36 -2.00 -14.84
CA VAL A 291 -18.66 -1.32 -14.80
C VAL A 291 -18.74 -0.40 -13.59
N LEU A 292 -18.36 -0.89 -12.42
CA LEU A 292 -18.39 -0.09 -11.20
C LEU A 292 -17.49 1.14 -11.28
N LEU A 293 -16.25 0.98 -11.71
CA LEU A 293 -15.31 2.09 -11.87
C LEU A 293 -15.75 3.08 -12.95
N ALA A 294 -16.34 2.59 -14.05
CA ALA A 294 -16.88 3.43 -15.12
C ALA A 294 -18.15 4.18 -14.70
N LEU A 295 -19.04 3.55 -13.91
CA LEU A 295 -20.27 4.14 -13.41
C LEU A 295 -20.06 5.08 -12.23
N ARG A 296 -18.92 4.97 -11.53
CA ARG A 296 -18.60 5.77 -10.34
C ARG A 296 -18.71 7.27 -10.60
N GLU A 297 -18.03 7.78 -11.62
CA GLU A 297 -18.06 9.23 -11.93
C GLU A 297 -19.46 9.74 -12.31
N PRO A 298 -20.19 9.10 -13.25
CA PRO A 298 -21.58 9.45 -13.54
C PRO A 298 -22.51 9.37 -12.33
N ALA A 299 -22.37 8.33 -11.49
CA ALA A 299 -23.19 8.14 -10.31
C ALA A 299 -22.96 9.27 -9.29
N LEU A 300 -21.70 9.62 -9.03
CA LEU A 300 -21.35 10.74 -8.16
C LEU A 300 -21.87 12.09 -8.70
N ARG A 301 -21.79 12.32 -10.02
CA ARG A 301 -22.36 13.53 -10.66
C ARG A 301 -23.89 13.59 -10.52
N ARG A 302 -24.58 12.47 -10.70
CA ARG A 302 -26.05 12.38 -10.54
C ARG A 302 -26.52 12.56 -9.11
N LEU A 303 -25.72 12.14 -8.13
CA LEU A 303 -26.02 12.37 -6.71
C LEU A 303 -25.99 13.87 -6.34
N GLY A 304 -25.37 14.72 -7.16
CA GLY A 304 -25.47 16.18 -7.09
C GLY A 304 -25.20 16.70 -5.67
N GLY A 305 -26.07 17.59 -5.18
CA GLY A 305 -25.98 18.18 -3.85
C GLY A 305 -26.05 17.20 -2.67
N ARG A 306 -26.51 15.95 -2.87
CA ARG A 306 -26.49 14.93 -1.79
C ARG A 306 -25.07 14.47 -1.47
N THR A 307 -24.14 14.56 -2.42
CA THR A 307 -22.73 14.31 -2.14
C THR A 307 -22.21 15.27 -1.07
N ALA A 308 -22.62 16.54 -1.08
CA ALA A 308 -22.23 17.51 -0.06
C ALA A 308 -22.62 17.07 1.37
N PHE A 309 -23.72 16.34 1.54
CA PHE A 309 -24.09 15.77 2.84
C PHE A 309 -23.16 14.64 3.26
N VAL A 310 -22.89 13.68 2.36
CA VAL A 310 -21.95 12.57 2.62
C VAL A 310 -20.54 13.09 2.94
N MET A 311 -20.14 14.17 2.26
CA MET A 311 -18.83 14.81 2.42
C MET A 311 -18.65 15.50 3.78
N ARG A 312 -19.73 15.82 4.50
CA ARG A 312 -19.67 16.36 5.88
C ARG A 312 -19.19 15.31 6.87
N VAL A 313 -19.46 14.03 6.60
CA VAL A 313 -18.97 12.94 7.43
C VAL A 313 -17.50 12.67 7.06
N PRO A 314 -16.55 12.60 8.02
CA PRO A 314 -15.16 12.27 7.70
C PRO A 314 -15.02 10.88 7.10
N VAL A 315 -13.87 10.61 6.50
CA VAL A 315 -13.60 9.28 5.92
C VAL A 315 -13.64 8.18 6.97
N LEU A 316 -13.13 8.40 8.19
CA LEU A 316 -13.04 7.32 9.19
C LEU A 316 -14.41 6.73 9.60
N PRO A 317 -15.44 7.52 10.02
CA PRO A 317 -16.77 6.95 10.27
C PRO A 317 -17.40 6.31 9.04
N ARG A 318 -17.13 6.85 7.83
CA ARG A 318 -17.59 6.26 6.57
C ARG A 318 -16.96 4.91 6.30
N LEU A 319 -15.66 4.76 6.57
CA LEU A 319 -14.95 3.48 6.46
C LEU A 319 -15.48 2.45 7.45
N ILE A 320 -15.71 2.85 8.71
CA ILE A 320 -16.28 1.98 9.73
C ILE A 320 -17.68 1.53 9.30
N ALA A 321 -18.56 2.46 8.93
CA ALA A 321 -19.90 2.14 8.47
C ALA A 321 -19.88 1.25 7.21
N GLY A 322 -19.04 1.56 6.23
CA GLY A 322 -18.87 0.76 5.02
C GLY A 322 -18.37 -0.65 5.30
N SER A 323 -17.46 -0.81 6.27
CA SER A 323 -16.95 -2.11 6.72
C SER A 323 -18.02 -2.91 7.44
N VAL A 324 -18.79 -2.30 8.34
CA VAL A 324 -19.90 -2.95 9.05
C VAL A 324 -20.99 -3.39 8.07
N VAL A 325 -21.41 -2.51 7.16
CA VAL A 325 -22.40 -2.84 6.12
C VAL A 325 -21.90 -3.97 5.23
N SER A 326 -20.63 -3.90 4.81
CA SER A 326 -19.98 -4.96 4.04
C SER A 326 -19.98 -6.31 4.78
N ALA A 327 -19.63 -6.32 6.06
CA ALA A 327 -19.60 -7.53 6.87
C ALA A 327 -21.00 -8.15 7.04
N ILE A 328 -22.02 -7.33 7.29
CA ILE A 328 -23.41 -7.78 7.39
C ILE A 328 -23.86 -8.42 6.06
N ILE A 329 -23.56 -7.77 4.93
CA ILE A 329 -23.91 -8.32 3.61
C ILE A 329 -23.15 -9.62 3.34
N ALA A 330 -21.87 -9.70 3.70
CA ALA A 330 -21.08 -10.91 3.58
C ALA A 330 -21.71 -12.07 4.38
N ILE A 331 -22.09 -11.83 5.63
CA ILE A 331 -22.72 -12.83 6.51
C ILE A 331 -24.05 -13.32 5.90
N ILE A 332 -24.90 -12.40 5.42
CA ILE A 332 -26.18 -12.74 4.80
C ILE A 332 -25.96 -13.55 3.52
N LEU A 333 -25.00 -13.16 2.67
CA LEU A 333 -24.69 -13.87 1.42
C LEU A 333 -24.16 -15.28 1.68
N VAL A 334 -23.26 -15.44 2.65
CA VAL A 334 -22.72 -16.75 3.04
C VAL A 334 -23.83 -17.64 3.62
N ALA A 335 -24.72 -17.09 4.45
CA ALA A 335 -25.86 -17.83 4.98
C ALA A 335 -26.85 -18.25 3.88
N ALA A 336 -27.12 -17.38 2.90
CA ALA A 336 -28.10 -17.64 1.84
C ALA A 336 -27.61 -18.59 0.75
N LEU A 337 -26.34 -18.50 0.35
CA LEU A 337 -25.77 -19.31 -0.73
C LEU A 337 -25.28 -20.69 -0.26
N GLY A 338 -25.22 -20.90 1.06
CA GLY A 338 -24.73 -22.13 1.67
C GLY A 338 -23.21 -22.32 1.51
N THR A 339 -22.71 -23.42 2.08
CA THR A 339 -21.26 -23.74 2.11
C THR A 339 -20.79 -24.51 0.88
N SER A 340 -21.68 -24.83 -0.07
CA SER A 340 -21.36 -25.67 -1.24
C SER A 340 -20.47 -24.99 -2.28
N SER A 341 -20.39 -23.66 -2.25
CA SER A 341 -19.48 -22.86 -3.07
C SER A 341 -18.92 -21.72 -2.22
N VAL A 342 -17.69 -21.84 -1.72
CA VAL A 342 -17.04 -20.77 -0.92
C VAL A 342 -16.68 -19.56 -1.77
N VAL A 343 -16.41 -19.75 -3.07
CA VAL A 343 -15.88 -18.70 -3.96
C VAL A 343 -16.93 -17.66 -4.35
N ARG A 344 -18.12 -18.09 -4.80
CA ARG A 344 -19.16 -17.17 -5.28
C ARG A 344 -19.63 -16.17 -4.22
N PRO A 345 -19.94 -16.56 -2.96
CA PRO A 345 -20.32 -15.62 -1.91
C PRO A 345 -19.23 -14.59 -1.62
N VAL A 346 -17.95 -15.01 -1.63
CA VAL A 346 -16.80 -14.12 -1.40
C VAL A 346 -16.66 -13.11 -2.54
N VAL A 347 -16.77 -13.56 -3.80
CA VAL A 347 -16.72 -12.68 -4.97
C VAL A 347 -17.87 -11.67 -4.95
N ILE A 348 -19.10 -12.14 -4.73
CA ILE A 348 -20.29 -11.27 -4.67
C ILE A 348 -20.15 -10.27 -3.51
N SER A 349 -19.76 -10.75 -2.33
CA SER A 349 -19.54 -9.88 -1.18
C SER A 349 -18.47 -8.84 -1.47
N THR A 350 -17.36 -9.21 -2.12
CA THR A 350 -16.29 -8.28 -2.51
C THR A 350 -16.81 -7.21 -3.47
N ILE A 351 -17.58 -7.60 -4.49
CA ILE A 351 -18.19 -6.66 -5.43
C ILE A 351 -19.12 -5.69 -4.70
N VAL A 352 -19.99 -6.21 -3.82
CA VAL A 352 -20.93 -5.39 -3.04
C VAL A 352 -20.19 -4.44 -2.10
N SER A 353 -19.17 -4.93 -1.39
CA SER A 353 -18.30 -4.09 -0.56
C SER A 353 -17.65 -2.98 -1.38
N LEU A 354 -17.15 -3.31 -2.57
CA LEU A 354 -16.52 -2.35 -3.46
C LEU A 354 -17.54 -1.29 -3.93
N VAL A 355 -18.80 -1.66 -4.18
CA VAL A 355 -19.89 -0.70 -4.47
C VAL A 355 -20.12 0.21 -3.26
N VAL A 356 -20.28 -0.36 -2.06
CA VAL A 356 -20.52 0.38 -0.82
C VAL A 356 -19.39 1.38 -0.56
N PHE A 357 -18.13 0.95 -0.61
CA PHE A 357 -16.99 1.84 -0.40
C PHE A 357 -16.86 2.89 -1.50
N THR A 358 -17.15 2.53 -2.75
CA THR A 358 -17.11 3.47 -3.88
C THR A 358 -18.13 4.61 -3.72
N LEU A 359 -19.30 4.31 -3.18
CA LEU A 359 -20.33 5.30 -2.88
C LEU A 359 -19.99 6.14 -1.64
N LEU A 360 -19.34 5.53 -0.63
CA LEU A 360 -18.97 6.19 0.62
C LEU A 360 -17.70 7.04 0.52
N LEU A 361 -16.80 6.76 -0.41
CA LEU A 361 -15.48 7.42 -0.55
C LEU A 361 -15.33 8.08 -1.92
N PRO A 362 -15.81 9.32 -2.14
CA PRO A 362 -15.60 10.00 -3.41
C PRO A 362 -14.14 10.46 -3.58
N ASP A 363 -13.49 10.17 -4.72
CA ASP A 363 -12.07 10.52 -4.95
C ASP A 363 -11.78 12.04 -4.88
N HIS A 364 -12.79 12.87 -5.17
CA HIS A 364 -12.63 14.33 -5.14
C HIS A 364 -12.39 14.89 -3.74
N VAL A 365 -12.68 14.12 -2.68
CA VAL A 365 -12.32 14.50 -1.29
C VAL A 365 -10.80 14.60 -1.14
N LEU A 366 -10.07 13.64 -1.72
CA LEU A 366 -8.64 13.49 -1.54
C LEU A 366 -7.85 14.45 -2.44
N ALA A 367 -8.40 14.82 -3.60
CA ALA A 367 -7.78 15.78 -4.50
C ALA A 367 -7.94 17.24 -4.03
N GLY A 368 -9.04 17.58 -3.34
CA GLY A 368 -9.31 18.95 -2.89
C GLY A 368 -8.53 19.38 -1.65
N SER A 369 -8.03 18.45 -0.84
CA SER A 369 -7.23 18.79 0.36
C SER A 369 -5.82 19.28 0.04
N GLU A 370 -5.29 19.02 -1.16
CA GLU A 370 -4.01 19.58 -1.60
C GLU A 370 -4.11 21.08 -1.98
N GLU A 371 -5.29 21.53 -2.41
CA GLU A 371 -5.52 22.92 -2.84
C GLU A 371 -5.86 23.85 -1.66
N TYR A 372 -6.31 23.30 -0.53
CA TYR A 372 -6.54 24.03 0.72
C TYR A 372 -5.33 23.96 1.67
N ARG A 373 -4.13 24.20 1.16
CA ARG A 373 -3.08 24.77 2.03
C ARG A 373 -3.41 26.26 2.12
N PRO A 374 -3.81 26.80 3.28
CA PRO A 374 -3.85 28.24 3.44
C PRO A 374 -2.48 28.75 3.04
N ALA A 375 -2.42 29.71 2.12
CA ALA A 375 -1.22 30.48 1.88
C ALA A 375 -0.84 31.07 3.24
N THR A 376 0.12 30.45 3.91
CA THR A 376 0.63 30.96 5.17
C THR A 376 1.27 32.30 4.85
N ALA A 377 0.68 33.33 5.46
CA ALA A 377 1.22 34.68 5.57
C ALA A 377 2.58 34.68 6.27
#